data_AF-A0A350LP02-F1
#
_entry.id   AF-A0A350LP02-F1
#
_cell.length_a   1.000
_cell.length_b   1.000
_cell.length_c   1.000
_cell.angle_alpha   90.00
_cell.angle_beta   90.00
_cell.angle_gamma   90.00
#
_symmetry.space_group_name_H-M   'P 1'
#
loop_
_entity.id
_entity.type
_entity.pdbx_description
1 polymer ?
#
loop_
_entity_poly.entity_id
_entity_poly.type
_entity_poly.pdbx_seq_one_letter_code
_entity_poly.pdbx_strand_id
1 'polypeptide(L)' 'AAGYGFRTVWVNRAGDPVDRLPAAPDAQLSDLSGIPGMVRG' A
#
# COMPACT_ATOMS: atom_id res chain seq x y z
N ALA A 1 2.27 6.35 -7.46
CA ALA A 1 3.52 6.22 -6.68
C ALA A 1 4.30 4.99 -7.10
N ALA A 2 3.69 3.79 -7.08
CA ALA A 2 4.34 2.55 -7.52
C ALA A 2 4.91 2.62 -8.95
N GLY A 3 4.09 3.09 -9.91
CA GLY A 3 4.54 3.28 -11.30
C GLY A 3 5.64 4.33 -11.51
N TYR A 4 5.98 5.11 -10.48
CA TYR A 4 7.07 6.08 -10.50
C TYR A 4 8.32 5.59 -9.74
N GLY A 5 8.35 4.34 -9.29
CA GLY A 5 9.50 3.74 -8.60
C GLY A 5 9.56 3.96 -7.08
N PHE A 6 8.49 4.48 -6.47
CA PHE A 6 8.40 4.58 -5.01
C PHE A 6 7.86 3.29 -4.39
N ARG A 7 8.44 2.88 -3.25
CA ARG A 7 7.79 1.90 -2.36
C ARG A 7 6.45 2.44 -1.90
N THR A 8 5.38 1.76 -2.29
CA THR A 8 4.00 2.21 -2.17
C THR A 8 3.19 1.18 -1.40
N VAL A 9 2.52 1.62 -0.34
CA VAL A 9 1.57 0.81 0.42
C VAL A 9 0.19 1.41 0.27
N TRP A 10 -0.81 0.60 -0.06
CA TRP A 10 -2.22 0.99 -0.03
C TRP A 10 -2.84 0.57 1.30
N VAL A 11 -3.41 1.52 2.04
CA VAL A 11 -4.07 1.24 3.32
C VAL A 11 -5.56 1.47 3.17
N ASN A 12 -6.34 0.40 3.28
CA ASN A 12 -7.78 0.42 3.14
C ASN A 12 -8.45 -0.08 4.42
N ARG A 13 -8.86 0.87 5.26
CA ARG A 13 -9.56 0.59 6.52
C ARG A 13 -11.06 0.35 6.36
N ALA A 14 -11.62 0.82 5.25
CA ALA A 14 -13.05 0.72 4.96
C ALA A 14 -13.44 -0.62 4.33
N GLY A 15 -12.47 -1.41 3.86
CA GLY A 15 -12.74 -2.65 3.14
C GLY A 15 -13.29 -2.40 1.74
N ASP A 16 -13.00 -1.22 1.17
CA ASP A 16 -13.41 -0.86 -0.19
C ASP A 16 -12.87 -1.86 -1.22
N PRO A 17 -13.57 -2.07 -2.35
CA PRO A 17 -13.05 -2.88 -3.45
C PRO A 17 -11.69 -2.39 -3.94
N VAL A 18 -10.86 -3.33 -4.41
CA VAL A 18 -9.56 -2.98 -5.01
C VAL A 18 -9.80 -2.26 -6.34
N ASP A 19 -9.29 -1.02 -6.43
CA ASP A 19 -9.30 -0.26 -7.68
C ASP A 19 -8.38 -0.90 -8.73
N ARG A 20 -8.79 -0.81 -9.99
CA ARG A 20 -7.96 -1.21 -11.12
C ARG A 20 -6.95 -0.10 -11.45
N LEU A 21 -5.84 -0.10 -10.73
CA LEU A 21 -4.75 0.84 -10.95
C LEU A 21 -3.81 0.37 -12.07
N PRO A 22 -3.22 1.31 -12.85
CA PRO A 22 -2.24 0.97 -13.89
C PRO A 22 -0.92 0.41 -13.34
N ALA A 23 -0.63 0.64 -12.06
CA ALA A 23 0.49 0.06 -11.34
C ALA A 23 0.05 -0.38 -9.94
N ALA A 24 0.36 -1.63 -9.57
CA ALA A 24 0.00 -2.21 -8.29
C ALA A 24 0.92 -1.69 -7.15
N PRO A 25 0.40 -1.48 -5.92
CA PRO A 25 1.24 -1.18 -4.76
C PRO A 25 2.05 -2.40 -4.33
N ASP A 26 3.15 -2.17 -3.60
CA ASP A 26 4.01 -3.24 -3.05
C ASP A 26 3.33 -4.00 -1.91
N ALA A 27 2.45 -3.33 -1.17
CA ALA A 27 1.67 -3.95 -0.10
C ALA A 27 0.29 -3.31 0.02
N GLN A 28 -0.65 -4.09 0.56
CA GLN A 28 -1.98 -3.64 0.95
C GLN A 28 -2.20 -3.97 2.42
N LEU A 29 -2.70 -3.01 3.21
CA LEU A 29 -2.95 -3.18 4.65
C LEU A 29 -4.37 -2.72 5.00
N SER A 30 -4.94 -3.31 6.05
CA SER A 30 -6.22 -2.85 6.64
C SER A 30 -6.05 -1.63 7.54
N ASP A 31 -4.84 -1.38 8.03
CA ASP A 31 -4.53 -0.29 8.95
C ASP A 31 -3.04 0.10 8.90
N LEU A 32 -2.64 1.06 9.73
CA LEU A 32 -1.29 1.63 9.74
C LEU A 32 -0.30 0.86 10.63
N SER A 33 -0.75 -0.13 11.41
CA SER A 33 0.09 -0.79 12.43
C SER A 33 1.27 -1.55 11.85
N GLY A 34 1.16 -2.01 10.59
CA GLY A 34 2.24 -2.71 9.89
C GLY A 34 3.34 -1.80 9.33
N ILE A 35 3.11 -0.49 9.21
CA ILE A 35 4.05 0.44 8.56
C ILE A 35 5.41 0.49 9.27
N PRO A 36 5.50 0.61 10.62
CA PRO A 36 6.80 0.68 11.29
C PRO A 36 7.74 -0.49 11.00
N GLY A 37 7.21 -1.69 10.72
CA GLY A 37 8.00 -2.86 10.33
C GLY A 37 8.55 -2.77 8.89
N MET A 38 7.92 -1.98 8.02
CA MET A 38 8.27 -1.84 6.60
C MET A 38 9.33 -0.77 6.31
N VAL A 39 9.48 0.21 7.21
CA VAL A 39 10.46 1.31 7.06
C VAL A 39 11.83 1.02 7.68
N ARG A 40 11.98 -0.01 8.51
CA ARG A 40 13.22 -0.32 9.23
C ARG A 40 14.29 -1.09 8.41
N GLY A 41 14.36 -0.82 7.10
CA GLY A 41 15.38 -1.38 6.20
C GLY A 41 16.52 -0.40 5.97
#